data_AF-A0A2R6D9I4-F1
#
_entry.id   AF-A0A2R6D9I4-F1
#
_cell.length_a   1.000
_cell.length_b   1.000
_cell.length_c   1.000
_cell.angle_alpha   90.00
_cell.angle_beta   90.00
_cell.angle_gamma   90.00
#
_symmetry.space_group_name_H-M   'P 1'
#
loop_
_entity.id
_entity.type
_entity.pdbx_description
1 polymer ?
#
loop_
_entity_poly.entity_id
_entity_poly.type
_entity_poly.pdbx_seq_one_letter_code
_entity_poly.pdbx_strand_id
1 'polypeptide(L)'
;MVVGTELEPVFELASFGALLVALVLSGLVLTRFSRDGGLLSPLRERLVLGVPWGTMIVMALVYAIYLSVQGGDEWGGPIVVGFRSWSLWYPQGILFSSFSHSSQGHVIGNLLGTLAFAPIAEYAFSHYPQQRGSQSFGSWRANPFARIAIFVAGVVLVGLAGALLVPGAVIGFSGVVFAFAGFAIVTRPITTVLAIVGIQVVSLLRRAFITPFEVAVTEPTVVTPSWANTALQGHLFGLLVGVVLAALLVQSRGDWPRLRSIWFAALVFAVSRSMHALYWYRGADEFVFFRAIGTAGVLVMASLIALTVLSWEEPFREGSDMSAGHVALGLLVAVLCALSLVGVGYNLVSFTPDQGADDGIEVRDYTVTYAEDVENEYISAFDVPVVRESLSVTMSGVIVTSGERNAWALDTSKERLAQYGGSLVVVGDATWRDTVYINRTEWAVATAGAEKNTTY
;
A
#
# COMPACT_ATOMS: atom_id res chain seq x y z
N MET A 1 26.29 11.15 32.83
CA MET A 1 26.29 12.61 33.07
C MET A 1 25.93 13.25 31.75
N VAL A 2 24.63 13.45 31.50
CA VAL A 2 24.14 13.97 30.21
C VAL A 2 24.28 15.49 30.25
N VAL A 3 25.30 15.99 29.55
CA VAL A 3 25.41 17.41 29.23
C VAL A 3 24.39 17.68 28.11
N GLY A 4 23.27 18.38 28.38
CA GLY A 4 22.44 18.92 27.31
C GLY A 4 20.92 19.08 27.52
N THR A 5 20.31 18.53 28.57
CA THR A 5 18.83 18.41 28.64
C THR A 5 18.07 19.72 28.88
N GLU A 6 18.69 20.76 29.45
CA GLU A 6 17.97 22.01 29.77
C GLU A 6 17.66 22.89 28.54
N LEU A 7 18.40 22.71 27.43
CA LEU A 7 18.23 23.52 26.22
C LEU A 7 17.34 22.87 25.16
N GLU A 8 17.01 21.58 25.28
CA GLU A 8 16.17 20.87 24.30
C GLU A 8 14.81 21.57 24.07
N PRO A 9 14.07 22.00 25.11
CA PRO A 9 12.80 22.73 24.90
C PRO A 9 13.00 24.06 24.18
N VAL A 10 14.14 24.73 24.40
CA VAL A 10 14.47 25.99 23.73
C VAL A 10 14.76 25.74 22.24
N PHE A 11 15.50 24.68 21.91
CA PHE A 11 15.75 24.29 20.52
C PHE A 11 14.49 23.84 19.80
N GLU A 12 13.62 23.10 20.48
CA GLU A 12 12.32 22.69 19.93
C GLU A 12 11.46 23.91 19.57
N LEU A 13 11.29 24.85 20.52
CA LEU A 13 10.51 26.07 20.30
C LEU A 13 11.12 26.96 19.22
N ALA A 14 12.44 27.14 19.22
CA ALA A 14 13.14 27.94 18.23
C ALA A 14 13.00 27.34 16.82
N SER A 15 13.14 26.01 16.69
CA SER A 15 13.01 25.31 15.41
C SER A 15 11.59 25.40 14.86
N PHE A 16 10.58 25.22 15.72
CA PHE A 16 9.18 25.40 15.37
C PHE A 16 8.87 26.84 14.95
N GLY A 17 9.35 27.83 15.73
CA GLY A 17 9.18 29.26 15.40
C GLY A 17 9.82 29.64 14.07
N ALA A 18 11.03 29.14 13.80
CA ALA A 18 11.72 29.35 12.53
C ALA A 18 10.94 28.76 11.34
N LEU A 19 10.38 27.57 11.50
CA LEU A 19 9.52 26.94 10.49
C LEU A 19 8.29 27.82 10.18
N LEU A 20 7.58 28.30 11.21
CA LEU A 20 6.40 29.15 11.01
C LEU A 20 6.75 30.46 10.30
N VAL A 21 7.84 31.12 10.70
CA VAL A 21 8.32 32.34 10.05
C VAL A 21 8.66 32.08 8.58
N ALA A 22 9.37 31.00 8.29
CA ALA A 22 9.73 30.63 6.91
C ALA A 22 8.49 30.35 6.05
N LEU A 23 7.49 29.67 6.59
CA LEU A 23 6.21 29.42 5.91
C LEU A 23 5.45 30.70 5.60
N VAL A 24 5.37 31.62 6.57
CA VAL A 24 4.72 32.93 6.39
C VAL A 24 5.45 33.76 5.35
N LEU A 25 6.78 33.86 5.43
CA LEU A 25 7.59 34.60 4.46
C LEU A 25 7.45 34.02 3.04
N SER A 26 7.49 32.70 2.91
CA SER A 26 7.27 32.01 1.63
C SER A 26 5.88 32.32 1.05
N GLY A 27 4.83 32.25 1.88
CA GLY A 27 3.47 32.61 1.48
C GLY A 27 3.33 34.08 1.06
N LEU A 28 3.98 35.00 1.78
CA LEU A 28 4.01 36.42 1.44
C LEU A 28 4.72 36.66 0.09
N VAL A 29 5.86 35.99 -0.16
CA VAL A 29 6.56 36.09 -1.44
C VAL A 29 5.68 35.58 -2.57
N LEU A 30 5.06 34.41 -2.42
CA LEU A 30 4.19 33.84 -3.46
C LEU A 30 2.98 34.72 -3.74
N THR A 31 2.30 35.23 -2.71
CA THR A 31 1.13 36.11 -2.90
C THR A 31 1.50 37.48 -3.47
N ARG A 32 2.65 38.03 -3.11
CA ARG A 32 3.08 39.37 -3.54
C ARG A 32 3.63 39.41 -4.96
N PHE A 33 4.27 38.33 -5.39
CA PHE A 33 4.98 38.25 -6.67
C PHE A 33 4.34 37.32 -7.70
N SER A 34 3.38 36.46 -7.32
CA SER A 34 2.59 35.70 -8.28
C SER A 34 1.65 36.63 -9.04
N ARG A 35 1.63 36.49 -10.37
CA ARG A 35 0.76 37.28 -11.27
C ARG A 35 -0.53 36.54 -11.65
N ASP A 36 -0.68 35.29 -11.22
CA ASP A 36 -1.77 34.41 -11.66
C ASP A 36 -2.92 34.41 -10.64
N GLY A 37 -3.98 35.17 -10.96
CA GLY A 37 -5.09 35.48 -10.05
C GLY A 37 -6.12 34.37 -9.77
N GLY A 38 -5.83 33.09 -10.03
CA GLY A 38 -6.83 32.04 -9.82
C GLY A 38 -6.33 30.61 -9.89
N LEU A 39 -5.55 30.17 -8.90
CA LEU A 39 -5.13 28.75 -8.77
C LEU A 39 -6.30 27.76 -8.75
N LEU A 40 -7.47 28.20 -8.29
CA LEU A 40 -8.68 27.37 -8.18
C LEU A 40 -9.57 27.41 -9.42
N SER A 41 -9.39 28.37 -10.33
CA SER A 41 -10.27 28.52 -11.49
C SER A 41 -10.23 27.28 -12.40
N PRO A 42 -9.05 26.72 -12.75
CA PRO A 42 -9.00 25.47 -13.52
C PRO A 42 -9.60 24.27 -12.78
N LEU A 43 -9.49 24.24 -11.45
CA LEU A 43 -10.05 23.16 -10.63
C LEU A 43 -11.58 23.20 -10.63
N ARG A 44 -12.18 24.39 -10.58
CA ARG A 44 -13.64 24.59 -10.58
C ARG A 44 -14.31 24.18 -11.89
N GLU A 45 -13.56 24.11 -12.99
CA GLU A 45 -14.07 23.61 -14.28
C GLU A 45 -14.40 22.11 -14.25
N ARG A 46 -13.78 21.36 -13.34
CA ARG A 46 -13.93 19.89 -13.28
C ARG A 46 -14.42 19.38 -11.94
N LEU A 47 -14.15 20.10 -10.86
CA LEU A 47 -14.48 19.70 -9.50
C LEU A 47 -15.51 20.68 -8.93
N VAL A 48 -16.48 20.11 -8.20
CA VAL A 48 -17.49 20.91 -7.49
C VAL A 48 -16.77 21.78 -6.46
N LEU A 49 -16.88 23.12 -6.62
CA LEU A 49 -16.17 24.14 -5.85
C LEU A 49 -14.63 24.09 -5.96
N GLY A 50 -14.07 23.30 -6.88
CA GLY A 50 -12.63 23.06 -7.00
C GLY A 50 -12.11 22.00 -6.01
N VAL A 51 -13.00 21.27 -5.33
CA VAL A 51 -12.64 20.31 -4.27
C VAL A 51 -12.78 18.86 -4.77
N PRO A 52 -11.76 17.99 -4.58
CA PRO A 52 -11.83 16.57 -4.89
C PRO A 52 -12.61 15.81 -3.80
N TRP A 53 -13.93 16.00 -3.77
CA TRP A 53 -14.82 15.48 -2.73
C TRP A 53 -14.75 13.95 -2.57
N GLY A 54 -14.66 13.20 -3.66
CA GLY A 54 -14.51 11.76 -3.65
C GLY A 54 -13.23 11.32 -2.94
N THR A 55 -12.11 12.00 -3.21
CA THR A 55 -10.83 11.80 -2.50
C THR A 55 -10.99 12.07 -1.00
N MET A 56 -11.61 13.19 -0.62
CA MET A 56 -11.80 13.53 0.79
C MET A 56 -12.66 12.51 1.53
N ILE A 57 -13.75 12.04 0.91
CA ILE A 57 -14.64 11.00 1.46
C ILE A 57 -13.85 9.70 1.67
N VAL A 58 -13.09 9.27 0.67
CA VAL A 58 -12.29 8.03 0.74
C VAL A 58 -11.23 8.10 1.85
N MET A 59 -10.50 9.22 1.93
CA MET A 59 -9.49 9.41 2.99
C MET A 59 -10.12 9.39 4.38
N ALA A 60 -11.26 10.07 4.55
CA ALA A 60 -11.99 10.06 5.82
C ALA A 60 -12.49 8.67 6.18
N LEU A 61 -13.03 7.90 5.21
CA LEU A 61 -13.49 6.54 5.41
C LEU A 61 -12.34 5.61 5.84
N VAL A 62 -11.21 5.64 5.13
CA VAL A 62 -10.04 4.81 5.45
C VAL A 62 -9.51 5.12 6.85
N TYR A 63 -9.41 6.40 7.20
CA TYR A 63 -8.94 6.79 8.53
C TYR A 63 -9.93 6.43 9.64
N ALA A 64 -11.23 6.56 9.38
CA ALA A 64 -12.29 6.15 10.31
C ALA A 64 -12.27 4.64 10.58
N ILE A 65 -12.03 3.81 9.55
CA ILE A 65 -11.88 2.35 9.71
C ILE A 65 -10.65 2.04 10.58
N TYR A 66 -9.51 2.67 10.30
CA TYR A 66 -8.30 2.48 11.09
C TYR A 66 -8.50 2.80 12.57
N LEU A 67 -9.13 3.94 12.89
CA LEU A 67 -9.35 4.35 14.27
C LEU A 67 -10.46 3.54 14.95
N SER A 68 -11.65 3.50 14.35
CA SER A 68 -12.88 3.05 15.02
C SER A 68 -13.14 1.56 14.88
N VAL A 69 -12.66 0.92 13.80
CA VAL A 69 -12.94 -0.49 13.50
C VAL A 69 -11.74 -1.38 13.84
N GLN A 70 -10.52 -0.93 13.58
CA GLN A 70 -9.29 -1.67 13.94
C GLN A 70 -8.74 -1.33 15.33
N GLY A 71 -9.19 -0.26 15.96
CA GLY A 71 -8.61 0.23 17.22
C GLY A 71 -7.17 0.72 17.05
N GLY A 72 -6.91 1.52 16.01
CA GLY A 72 -5.55 1.91 15.63
C GLY A 72 -4.80 2.79 16.63
N ASP A 73 -5.51 3.46 17.55
CA ASP A 73 -4.95 4.24 18.66
C ASP A 73 -5.05 3.51 20.02
N GLU A 74 -5.58 2.27 20.02
CA GLU A 74 -5.66 1.45 21.22
C GLU A 74 -4.30 0.89 21.63
N TRP A 75 -4.18 0.51 22.91
CA TRP A 75 -2.95 -0.08 23.44
C TRP A 75 -2.56 -1.35 22.69
N GLY A 76 -1.32 -1.42 22.20
CA GLY A 76 -0.82 -2.49 21.34
C GLY A 76 -0.98 -2.26 19.83
N GLY A 77 -1.67 -1.19 19.40
CA GLY A 77 -1.83 -0.84 17.98
C GLY A 77 -3.04 -1.50 17.30
N PRO A 78 -3.20 -1.42 15.97
CA PRO A 78 -4.39 -1.95 15.28
C PRO A 78 -4.47 -3.48 15.32
N ILE A 79 -5.67 -4.04 15.26
CA ILE A 79 -5.86 -5.48 14.98
C ILE A 79 -5.41 -5.75 13.53
N VAL A 80 -4.37 -6.55 13.36
CA VAL A 80 -3.77 -6.83 12.04
C VAL A 80 -4.24 -8.18 11.48
N VAL A 81 -4.08 -9.25 12.25
CA VAL A 81 -4.34 -10.62 11.77
C VAL A 81 -5.80 -10.78 11.35
N GLY A 82 -6.76 -10.31 12.15
CA GLY A 82 -8.19 -10.38 11.84
C GLY A 82 -8.65 -9.52 10.66
N PHE A 83 -7.83 -8.59 10.18
CA PHE A 83 -8.18 -7.68 9.09
C PHE A 83 -7.45 -7.96 7.77
N ARG A 84 -6.60 -9.00 7.72
CA ARG A 84 -5.99 -9.44 6.46
C ARG A 84 -6.96 -10.29 5.63
N SER A 85 -6.85 -10.19 4.31
CA SER A 85 -7.53 -11.09 3.38
C SER A 85 -6.72 -12.37 3.25
N TRP A 86 -6.88 -13.30 4.18
CA TRP A 86 -6.15 -14.58 4.17
C TRP A 86 -6.68 -15.55 3.12
N SER A 87 -8.00 -15.56 2.96
CA SER A 87 -8.71 -16.56 2.15
C SER A 87 -10.06 -16.03 1.66
N LEU A 88 -10.54 -16.59 0.54
CA LEU A 88 -11.89 -16.36 0.01
C LEU A 88 -12.99 -16.89 0.95
N TRP A 89 -12.64 -17.77 1.89
CA TRP A 89 -13.56 -18.29 2.91
C TRP A 89 -13.74 -17.35 4.10
N TYR A 90 -13.05 -16.20 4.13
CA TYR A 90 -13.12 -15.23 5.21
C TYR A 90 -13.65 -13.85 4.73
N PRO A 91 -14.99 -13.68 4.61
CA PRO A 91 -15.60 -12.49 4.02
C PRO A 91 -15.23 -11.18 4.71
N GLN A 92 -15.04 -11.19 6.04
CA GLN A 92 -14.65 -9.97 6.75
C GLN A 92 -13.27 -9.48 6.29
N GLY A 93 -12.29 -10.39 6.12
CA GLY A 93 -10.98 -10.06 5.57
C GLY A 93 -11.07 -9.46 4.17
N ILE A 94 -11.91 -10.02 3.31
CA ILE A 94 -12.16 -9.50 1.96
C ILE A 94 -12.71 -8.07 2.01
N LEU A 95 -13.69 -7.82 2.89
CA LEU A 95 -14.37 -6.52 2.99
C LEU A 95 -13.46 -5.41 3.52
N PHE A 96 -12.64 -5.70 4.53
CA PHE A 96 -11.91 -4.66 5.26
C PHE A 96 -10.41 -4.57 4.94
N SER A 97 -9.77 -5.60 4.40
CA SER A 97 -8.31 -5.66 4.22
C SER A 97 -7.71 -4.46 3.51
N SER A 98 -8.24 -4.12 2.34
CA SER A 98 -7.77 -2.96 1.57
C SER A 98 -8.01 -1.63 2.28
N PHE A 99 -8.84 -1.57 3.32
CA PHE A 99 -9.13 -0.34 4.08
C PHE A 99 -8.52 -0.34 5.49
N SER A 100 -7.84 -1.43 5.85
CA SER A 100 -7.22 -1.68 7.14
C SER A 100 -5.70 -1.53 7.05
N HIS A 101 -5.02 -1.23 8.16
CA HIS A 101 -3.59 -0.98 8.18
C HIS A 101 -2.91 -1.67 9.36
N SER A 102 -1.61 -1.95 9.20
CA SER A 102 -0.79 -2.65 10.20
C SER A 102 -0.16 -1.72 11.24
N SER A 103 -0.16 -0.41 11.00
CA SER A 103 0.39 0.58 11.93
C SER A 103 -0.06 2.00 11.56
N GLN A 104 0.17 2.95 12.47
CA GLN A 104 -0.10 4.37 12.22
C GLN A 104 0.76 4.90 11.05
N GLY A 105 2.03 4.49 10.98
CA GLY A 105 2.89 4.84 9.85
C GLY A 105 2.36 4.32 8.51
N HIS A 106 1.78 3.13 8.50
CA HIS A 106 1.20 2.52 7.30
C HIS A 106 -0.04 3.29 6.81
N VAL A 107 -1.00 3.63 7.69
CA VAL A 107 -2.18 4.42 7.28
C VAL A 107 -1.80 5.83 6.82
N ILE A 108 -0.90 6.50 7.53
CA ILE A 108 -0.44 7.85 7.14
C ILE A 108 0.28 7.81 5.79
N GLY A 109 1.12 6.81 5.55
CA GLY A 109 1.80 6.63 4.26
C GLY A 109 0.81 6.47 3.10
N ASN A 110 -0.23 5.66 3.29
CA ASN A 110 -1.27 5.48 2.28
C ASN A 110 -2.12 6.74 2.08
N LEU A 111 -2.53 7.44 3.14
CA LEU A 111 -3.27 8.70 3.04
C LEU A 111 -2.48 9.80 2.32
N LEU A 112 -1.17 9.90 2.57
CA LEU A 112 -0.28 10.80 1.84
C LEU A 112 -0.18 10.41 0.35
N GLY A 113 -0.07 9.11 0.05
CA GLY A 113 -0.13 8.62 -1.33
C GLY A 113 -1.46 8.93 -2.02
N THR A 114 -2.59 8.74 -1.33
CA THR A 114 -3.92 9.10 -1.80
C THR A 114 -4.01 10.59 -2.09
N LEU A 115 -3.54 11.45 -1.18
CA LEU A 115 -3.52 12.90 -1.36
C LEU A 115 -2.70 13.33 -2.59
N ALA A 116 -1.63 12.61 -2.91
CA ALA A 116 -0.80 12.89 -4.08
C ALA A 116 -1.48 12.53 -5.40
N PHE A 117 -2.15 11.38 -5.49
CA PHE A 117 -2.58 10.80 -6.77
C PHE A 117 -4.09 10.81 -7.00
N ALA A 118 -4.90 10.63 -5.95
CA ALA A 118 -6.36 10.55 -6.09
C ALA A 118 -6.99 11.84 -6.61
N PRO A 119 -6.57 13.07 -6.19
CA PRO A 119 -7.10 14.30 -6.76
C PRO A 119 -6.83 14.43 -8.26
N ILE A 120 -5.69 13.91 -8.75
CA ILE A 120 -5.35 13.93 -10.17
C ILE A 120 -6.28 13.00 -10.94
N ALA A 121 -6.49 11.78 -10.40
CA ALA A 121 -7.42 10.82 -10.99
C ALA A 121 -8.86 11.33 -10.99
N GLU A 122 -9.31 11.93 -9.89
CA GLU A 122 -10.64 12.53 -9.75
C GLU A 122 -10.84 13.73 -10.67
N TYR A 123 -9.83 14.60 -10.81
CA TYR A 123 -9.84 15.71 -11.74
C TYR A 123 -9.92 15.24 -13.21
N ALA A 124 -9.18 14.18 -13.54
CA ALA A 124 -9.26 13.56 -14.85
C ALA A 124 -10.63 12.90 -15.08
N PHE A 125 -11.20 12.22 -14.09
CA PHE A 125 -12.56 11.68 -14.15
C PHE A 125 -13.64 12.77 -14.30
N SER A 126 -13.47 13.89 -13.59
CA SER A 126 -14.33 15.09 -13.55
C SER A 126 -15.72 14.87 -12.95
N HIS A 127 -16.18 15.81 -12.11
CA HIS A 127 -17.55 15.87 -11.59
C HIS A 127 -18.52 16.45 -12.63
N TYR A 128 -18.04 17.21 -13.59
CA TYR A 128 -18.86 17.73 -14.69
C TYR A 128 -18.69 16.91 -15.96
N PRO A 129 -19.73 16.77 -16.79
CA PRO A 129 -19.60 16.10 -18.07
C PRO A 129 -18.73 16.92 -19.03
N GLN A 130 -17.95 16.23 -19.87
CA GLN A 130 -16.91 16.86 -20.72
C GLN A 130 -17.25 16.81 -22.22
N GLN A 131 -18.36 16.15 -22.60
CA GLN A 131 -18.78 16.03 -23.99
C GLN A 131 -19.53 17.28 -24.46
N ARG A 132 -19.29 17.70 -25.69
CA ARG A 132 -19.99 18.86 -26.27
C ARG A 132 -21.50 18.61 -26.29
N GLY A 133 -22.27 19.60 -25.83
CA GLY A 133 -23.74 19.51 -25.75
C GLY A 133 -24.27 18.80 -24.50
N SER A 134 -23.41 18.31 -23.62
CA SER A 134 -23.85 17.77 -22.32
C SER A 134 -24.22 18.88 -21.35
N GLN A 135 -25.26 18.67 -20.54
CA GLN A 135 -25.68 19.57 -19.48
C GLN A 135 -25.61 18.86 -18.13
N SER A 136 -25.07 19.54 -17.12
CA SER A 136 -25.13 19.08 -15.74
C SER A 136 -26.58 18.82 -15.34
N PHE A 137 -26.80 17.77 -14.55
CA PHE A 137 -28.14 17.34 -14.07
C PHE A 137 -29.11 16.80 -15.14
N GLY A 138 -28.72 16.73 -16.43
CA GLY A 138 -29.60 16.17 -17.47
C GLY A 138 -29.82 14.65 -17.39
N SER A 139 -28.98 13.93 -16.63
CA SER A 139 -29.15 12.51 -16.29
C SER A 139 -28.35 12.18 -15.02
N TRP A 140 -28.53 10.99 -14.44
CA TRP A 140 -27.72 10.57 -13.30
C TRP A 140 -26.21 10.53 -13.63
N ARG A 141 -25.82 10.16 -14.87
CA ARG A 141 -24.41 10.15 -15.31
C ARG A 141 -23.79 11.54 -15.48
N ALA A 142 -24.64 12.56 -15.64
CA ALA A 142 -24.26 13.97 -15.77
C ALA A 142 -24.48 14.76 -14.47
N ASN A 143 -24.99 14.12 -13.41
CA ASN A 143 -25.16 14.75 -12.09
C ASN A 143 -23.81 14.73 -11.34
N PRO A 144 -23.28 15.89 -10.91
CA PRO A 144 -22.00 15.97 -10.22
C PRO A 144 -21.91 15.12 -8.95
N PHE A 145 -22.98 15.05 -8.16
CA PHE A 145 -23.01 14.26 -6.92
C PHE A 145 -23.01 12.75 -7.20
N ALA A 146 -23.75 12.32 -8.22
CA ALA A 146 -23.71 10.93 -8.65
C ALA A 146 -22.32 10.54 -9.17
N ARG A 147 -21.62 11.45 -9.87
CA ARG A 147 -20.24 11.21 -10.34
C ARG A 147 -19.25 11.11 -9.18
N ILE A 148 -19.40 11.93 -8.14
CA ILE A 148 -18.62 11.77 -6.89
C ILE A 148 -18.90 10.39 -6.27
N ALA A 149 -20.16 9.98 -6.16
CA ALA A 149 -20.52 8.67 -5.62
C ALA A 149 -19.96 7.51 -6.47
N ILE A 150 -19.98 7.62 -7.80
CA ILE A 150 -19.38 6.63 -8.72
C ILE A 150 -17.87 6.54 -8.51
N PHE A 151 -17.18 7.67 -8.31
CA PHE A 151 -15.75 7.67 -8.02
C PHE A 151 -15.46 6.91 -6.72
N VAL A 152 -16.17 7.23 -5.64
CA VAL A 152 -16.03 6.54 -4.35
C VAL A 152 -16.37 5.04 -4.48
N ALA A 153 -17.44 4.69 -5.16
CA ALA A 153 -17.81 3.29 -5.40
C ALA A 153 -16.73 2.55 -6.22
N GLY A 154 -16.19 3.18 -7.25
CA GLY A 154 -15.08 2.63 -8.04
C GLY A 154 -13.84 2.37 -7.19
N VAL A 155 -13.51 3.28 -6.29
CA VAL A 155 -12.42 3.12 -5.32
C VAL A 155 -12.65 1.91 -4.40
N VAL A 156 -13.87 1.76 -3.89
CA VAL A 156 -14.25 0.60 -3.06
C VAL A 156 -14.12 -0.70 -3.86
N LEU A 157 -14.62 -0.72 -5.09
CA LEU A 157 -14.54 -1.89 -5.98
C LEU A 157 -13.10 -2.29 -6.31
N VAL A 158 -12.20 -1.32 -6.53
CA VAL A 158 -10.77 -1.61 -6.73
C VAL A 158 -10.15 -2.21 -5.47
N GLY A 159 -10.52 -1.71 -4.28
CA GLY A 159 -10.10 -2.27 -3.00
C GLY A 159 -10.56 -3.72 -2.83
N LEU A 160 -11.83 -4.00 -3.11
CA LEU A 160 -12.40 -5.36 -3.04
C LEU A 160 -11.77 -6.29 -4.08
N ALA A 161 -11.57 -5.81 -5.31
CA ALA A 161 -10.89 -6.59 -6.34
C ALA A 161 -9.45 -6.96 -5.92
N GLY A 162 -8.73 -6.03 -5.29
CA GLY A 162 -7.41 -6.31 -4.73
C GLY A 162 -7.46 -7.39 -3.65
N ALA A 163 -8.41 -7.30 -2.71
CA ALA A 163 -8.56 -8.28 -1.64
C ALA A 163 -8.89 -9.70 -2.13
N LEU A 164 -9.59 -9.82 -3.27
CA LEU A 164 -9.98 -11.08 -3.89
C LEU A 164 -8.88 -11.68 -4.78
N LEU A 165 -8.21 -10.84 -5.57
CA LEU A 165 -7.40 -11.28 -6.71
C LEU A 165 -5.89 -11.16 -6.49
N VAL A 166 -5.44 -10.43 -5.48
CA VAL A 166 -4.00 -10.34 -5.17
C VAL A 166 -3.62 -11.54 -4.30
N PRO A 167 -2.50 -12.23 -4.60
CA PRO A 167 -2.02 -13.32 -3.76
C PRO A 167 -1.51 -12.76 -2.43
N GLY A 168 -1.69 -13.51 -1.35
CA GLY A 168 -1.14 -13.14 -0.05
C GLY A 168 -2.18 -12.59 0.91
N ALA A 169 -1.74 -12.46 2.16
CA ALA A 169 -2.53 -11.91 3.24
C ALA A 169 -2.59 -10.38 3.12
N VAL A 170 -3.42 -9.90 2.18
CA VAL A 170 -3.50 -8.47 1.83
C VAL A 170 -3.99 -7.68 3.03
N ILE A 171 -3.31 -6.57 3.33
CA ILE A 171 -3.79 -5.51 4.22
C ILE A 171 -3.19 -4.18 3.75
N GLY A 172 -3.99 -3.12 3.75
CA GLY A 172 -3.55 -1.78 3.39
C GLY A 172 -4.19 -1.24 2.11
N PHE A 173 -4.37 0.08 2.11
CA PHE A 173 -4.96 0.83 0.99
C PHE A 173 -3.99 1.06 -0.18
N SER A 174 -2.75 0.60 -0.07
CA SER A 174 -1.70 0.86 -1.06
C SER A 174 -2.02 0.36 -2.47
N GLY A 175 -2.69 -0.78 -2.65
CA GLY A 175 -3.11 -1.25 -3.98
C GLY A 175 -4.00 -0.22 -4.70
N VAL A 176 -4.93 0.38 -3.95
CA VAL A 176 -5.80 1.45 -4.46
C VAL A 176 -5.01 2.74 -4.73
N VAL A 177 -4.05 3.09 -3.88
CA VAL A 177 -3.12 4.21 -4.13
C VAL A 177 -2.37 4.04 -5.45
N PHE A 178 -1.89 2.83 -5.73
CA PHE A 178 -1.23 2.52 -6.99
C PHE A 178 -2.20 2.55 -8.18
N ALA A 179 -3.47 2.20 -7.99
CA ALA A 179 -4.49 2.40 -9.02
C ALA A 179 -4.73 3.89 -9.34
N PHE A 180 -4.78 4.76 -8.32
CA PHE A 180 -4.81 6.21 -8.57
C PHE A 180 -3.57 6.67 -9.34
N ALA A 181 -2.39 6.18 -8.97
CA ALA A 181 -1.16 6.55 -9.65
C ALA A 181 -1.14 6.05 -11.10
N GLY A 182 -1.51 4.80 -11.38
CA GLY A 182 -1.61 4.26 -12.74
C GLY A 182 -2.57 5.06 -13.61
N PHE A 183 -3.71 5.43 -13.03
CA PHE A 183 -4.69 6.26 -13.70
C PHE A 183 -4.15 7.67 -13.99
N ALA A 184 -3.45 8.27 -13.03
CA ALA A 184 -2.86 9.60 -13.13
C ALA A 184 -1.64 9.64 -14.09
N ILE A 185 -0.83 8.59 -14.14
CA ILE A 185 0.30 8.45 -15.07
C ILE A 185 -0.19 8.54 -16.51
N VAL A 186 -1.28 7.84 -16.83
CA VAL A 186 -1.86 7.83 -18.17
C VAL A 186 -2.55 9.16 -18.48
N THR A 187 -3.41 9.65 -17.58
CA THR A 187 -4.26 10.82 -17.88
C THR A 187 -3.55 12.18 -17.72
N ARG A 188 -2.59 12.30 -16.80
CA ARG A 188 -1.93 13.56 -16.42
C ARG A 188 -0.45 13.33 -16.03
N PRO A 189 0.39 12.79 -16.93
CA PRO A 189 1.74 12.32 -16.61
C PRO A 189 2.63 13.36 -15.91
N ILE A 190 2.66 14.60 -16.41
CA ILE A 190 3.50 15.66 -15.84
C ILE A 190 3.03 16.07 -14.44
N THR A 191 1.71 16.21 -14.26
CA THR A 191 1.13 16.49 -12.94
C THR A 191 1.45 15.38 -11.94
N THR A 192 1.47 14.12 -12.40
CA THR A 192 1.85 12.97 -11.56
C THR A 192 3.32 13.03 -11.14
N VAL A 193 4.24 13.39 -12.04
CA VAL A 193 5.66 13.60 -11.68
C VAL A 193 5.79 14.73 -10.65
N LEU A 194 5.07 15.84 -10.84
CA LEU A 194 5.06 16.94 -9.87
C LEU A 194 4.47 16.51 -8.53
N ALA A 195 3.46 15.64 -8.50
CA ALA A 195 2.90 15.11 -7.26
C ALA A 195 3.87 14.20 -6.50
N ILE A 196 4.72 13.42 -7.21
CA ILE A 196 5.79 12.63 -6.58
C ILE A 196 6.79 13.54 -5.85
N VAL A 197 7.13 14.69 -6.43
CA VAL A 197 8.01 15.68 -5.77
C VAL A 197 7.25 16.40 -4.65
N GLY A 198 6.02 16.83 -4.93
CA GLY A 198 5.18 17.57 -3.98
C GLY A 198 4.90 16.79 -2.69
N ILE A 199 4.69 15.48 -2.77
CA ILE A 199 4.45 14.68 -1.57
C ILE A 199 5.68 14.56 -0.66
N GLN A 200 6.90 14.67 -1.21
CA GLN A 200 8.12 14.74 -0.40
C GLN A 200 8.17 16.05 0.40
N VAL A 201 7.75 17.16 -0.20
CA VAL A 201 7.63 18.46 0.48
C VAL A 201 6.60 18.38 1.61
N VAL A 202 5.41 17.84 1.34
CA VAL A 202 4.37 17.66 2.38
C VAL A 202 4.87 16.76 3.52
N SER A 203 5.58 15.67 3.19
CA SER A 203 6.14 14.75 4.18
C SER A 203 7.25 15.39 5.02
N LEU A 204 8.06 16.27 4.42
CA LEU A 204 9.06 17.06 5.13
C LEU A 204 8.38 18.05 6.09
N LEU A 205 7.41 18.83 5.60
CA LEU A 205 6.68 19.79 6.41
C LEU A 205 5.94 19.12 7.57
N ARG A 206 5.28 17.99 7.33
CA ARG A 206 4.63 17.21 8.38
C ARG A 206 5.62 16.78 9.46
N ARG A 207 6.77 16.21 9.07
CA ARG A 207 7.80 15.77 10.03
C ARG A 207 8.38 16.94 10.80
N ALA A 208 8.74 18.03 10.12
CA ALA A 208 9.23 19.25 10.75
C ALA A 208 8.21 19.92 11.69
N PHE A 209 6.92 19.69 11.46
CA PHE A 209 5.86 20.21 12.33
C PHE A 209 5.61 19.32 13.55
N ILE A 210 5.58 17.99 13.38
CA ILE A 210 5.30 17.03 14.46
C ILE A 210 6.53 16.82 15.35
N THR A 211 7.73 16.85 14.76
CA THR A 211 9.00 16.60 15.44
C THR A 211 9.99 17.69 15.01
N PRO A 212 9.81 18.94 15.49
CA PRO A 212 10.62 20.08 15.05
C PRO A 212 12.08 20.00 15.53
N PHE A 213 12.35 19.21 16.56
CA PHE A 213 13.68 18.93 17.08
C PHE A 213 13.77 17.45 17.47
N GLU A 214 14.88 16.79 17.14
CA GLU A 214 15.09 15.37 17.37
C GLU A 214 16.51 15.13 17.91
N VAL A 215 16.61 14.41 19.03
CA VAL A 215 17.87 13.90 19.57
C VAL A 215 17.95 12.42 19.24
N ALA A 216 18.87 12.06 18.36
CA ALA A 216 19.09 10.66 18.00
C ALA A 216 20.13 10.02 18.93
N VAL A 217 19.82 8.84 19.45
CA VAL A 217 20.74 7.99 20.22
C VAL A 217 21.03 6.71 19.46
N THR A 218 22.24 6.17 19.62
CA THR A 218 22.61 4.91 18.98
C THR A 218 22.10 3.74 19.83
N GLU A 219 21.25 2.91 19.25
CA GLU A 219 20.76 1.67 19.87
C GLU A 219 20.76 0.51 18.85
N PRO A 220 21.03 -0.73 19.28
CA PRO A 220 20.86 -1.89 18.40
C PRO A 220 19.37 -2.10 18.09
N THR A 221 19.02 -2.20 16.81
CA THR A 221 17.65 -2.45 16.34
C THR A 221 17.63 -3.55 15.30
N VAL A 222 16.60 -4.39 15.32
CA VAL A 222 16.34 -5.34 14.23
C VAL A 222 15.73 -4.57 13.05
N VAL A 223 16.48 -4.47 11.95
CA VAL A 223 16.07 -3.74 10.74
C VAL A 223 15.79 -4.72 9.61
N THR A 224 14.54 -4.81 9.19
CA THR A 224 14.18 -5.49 7.94
C THR A 224 14.55 -4.60 6.75
N PRO A 225 15.17 -5.14 5.67
CA PRO A 225 15.47 -4.34 4.50
C PRO A 225 14.22 -3.64 3.97
N SER A 226 14.32 -2.36 3.62
CA SER A 226 13.15 -1.55 3.23
C SER A 226 12.39 -2.11 2.01
N TRP A 227 13.07 -2.88 1.16
CA TRP A 227 12.49 -3.54 0.00
C TRP A 227 11.77 -4.86 0.36
N ALA A 228 12.13 -5.52 1.45
CA ALA A 228 11.60 -6.82 1.86
C ALA A 228 10.19 -6.77 2.50
N ASN A 229 9.65 -5.58 2.74
CA ASN A 229 8.25 -5.37 3.16
C ASN A 229 7.38 -4.78 2.05
N THR A 230 7.84 -4.82 0.79
CA THR A 230 7.09 -4.26 -0.34
C THR A 230 6.07 -5.26 -0.85
N ALA A 231 4.78 -4.90 -0.83
CA ALA A 231 3.70 -5.69 -1.42
C ALA A 231 3.67 -5.54 -2.96
N LEU A 232 4.78 -5.90 -3.63
CA LEU A 232 5.01 -5.64 -5.06
C LEU A 232 3.86 -6.15 -5.95
N GLN A 233 3.32 -7.32 -5.65
CA GLN A 233 2.24 -7.94 -6.42
C GLN A 233 0.94 -7.12 -6.34
N GLY A 234 0.54 -6.71 -5.13
CA GLY A 234 -0.64 -5.87 -4.92
C GLY A 234 -0.47 -4.45 -5.48
N HIS A 235 0.73 -3.88 -5.38
CA HIS A 235 1.08 -2.60 -5.99
C HIS A 235 1.01 -2.67 -7.52
N LEU A 236 1.55 -3.73 -8.11
CA LEU A 236 1.50 -3.96 -9.55
C LEU A 236 0.06 -4.16 -10.04
N PHE A 237 -0.72 -5.00 -9.35
CA PHE A 237 -2.13 -5.21 -9.66
C PHE A 237 -2.90 -3.88 -9.67
N GLY A 238 -2.78 -3.09 -8.61
CA GLY A 238 -3.41 -1.79 -8.50
C GLY A 238 -3.02 -0.85 -9.63
N LEU A 239 -1.71 -0.72 -9.89
CA LEU A 239 -1.16 0.10 -10.96
C LEU A 239 -1.78 -0.25 -12.32
N LEU A 240 -1.81 -1.54 -12.65
CA LEU A 240 -2.34 -2.03 -13.92
C LEU A 240 -3.84 -1.80 -14.06
N VAL A 241 -4.64 -2.03 -13.00
CA VAL A 241 -6.07 -1.69 -12.98
C VAL A 241 -6.26 -0.19 -13.26
N GLY A 242 -5.48 0.67 -12.61
CA GLY A 242 -5.50 2.12 -12.85
C GLY A 242 -5.19 2.50 -14.29
N VAL A 243 -4.14 1.90 -14.88
CA VAL A 243 -3.73 2.11 -16.28
C VAL A 243 -4.84 1.68 -17.24
N VAL A 244 -5.42 0.49 -17.05
CA VAL A 244 -6.51 -0.01 -17.90
C VAL A 244 -7.72 0.92 -17.84
N LEU A 245 -8.16 1.30 -16.64
CA LEU A 245 -9.29 2.24 -16.47
C LEU A 245 -9.02 3.60 -17.13
N ALA A 246 -7.79 4.10 -17.05
CA ALA A 246 -7.41 5.35 -17.70
C ALA A 246 -7.32 5.23 -19.21
N ALA A 247 -6.79 4.11 -19.75
CA ALA A 247 -6.76 3.87 -21.19
C ALA A 247 -8.18 3.84 -21.78
N LEU A 248 -9.12 3.18 -21.11
CA LEU A 248 -10.54 3.20 -21.50
C LEU A 248 -11.15 4.61 -21.45
N LEU A 249 -10.81 5.41 -20.43
CA LEU A 249 -11.28 6.78 -20.33
C LEU A 249 -10.72 7.66 -21.46
N VAL A 250 -9.41 7.59 -21.71
CA VAL A 250 -8.73 8.36 -22.76
C VAL A 250 -9.30 7.98 -24.13
N GLN A 251 -9.46 6.69 -24.39
CA GLN A 251 -10.11 6.18 -25.61
C GLN A 251 -11.50 6.78 -25.81
N SER A 252 -12.33 6.79 -24.75
CA SER A 252 -13.69 7.33 -24.83
C SER A 252 -13.78 8.83 -25.11
N ARG A 253 -12.66 9.56 -24.92
CA ARG A 253 -12.57 11.01 -25.09
C ARG A 253 -11.81 11.44 -26.33
N GLY A 254 -10.98 10.57 -26.91
CA GLY A 254 -10.14 10.87 -28.07
C GLY A 254 -9.03 11.90 -27.81
N ASP A 255 -8.67 12.16 -26.56
CA ASP A 255 -7.64 13.12 -26.16
C ASP A 255 -6.43 12.39 -25.57
N TRP A 256 -5.46 12.09 -26.43
CA TRP A 256 -4.33 11.22 -26.14
C TRP A 256 -3.12 11.99 -25.61
N PRO A 257 -2.66 11.72 -24.37
CA PRO A 257 -1.44 12.31 -23.85
C PRO A 257 -0.20 11.80 -24.59
N ARG A 258 0.88 12.59 -24.56
CA ARG A 258 2.12 12.25 -25.28
C ARG A 258 2.76 10.99 -24.70
N LEU A 259 3.03 9.99 -25.54
CA LEU A 259 3.68 8.72 -25.19
C LEU A 259 4.94 8.90 -24.33
N ARG A 260 5.86 9.80 -24.74
CA ARG A 260 7.10 10.07 -23.99
C ARG A 260 6.86 10.58 -22.56
N SER A 261 5.77 11.32 -22.34
CA SER A 261 5.41 11.83 -21.02
C SER A 261 4.86 10.72 -20.13
N ILE A 262 4.04 9.83 -20.69
CA ILE A 262 3.52 8.64 -19.99
C ILE A 262 4.68 7.71 -19.62
N TRP A 263 5.56 7.41 -20.58
CA TRP A 263 6.74 6.57 -20.34
C TRP A 263 7.62 7.12 -19.22
N PHE A 264 7.95 8.42 -19.28
CA PHE A 264 8.77 9.07 -18.27
C PHE A 264 8.07 9.09 -16.89
N ALA A 265 6.77 9.40 -16.84
CA ALA A 265 6.01 9.38 -15.59
C ALA A 265 5.91 7.96 -14.99
N ALA A 266 5.68 6.95 -15.82
CA ALA A 266 5.67 5.55 -15.41
C ALA A 266 7.02 5.10 -14.86
N LEU A 267 8.12 5.46 -15.54
CA LEU A 267 9.48 5.16 -15.08
C LEU A 267 9.79 5.83 -13.75
N VAL A 268 9.56 7.16 -13.65
CA VAL A 268 9.80 7.92 -12.41
C VAL A 268 8.96 7.36 -11.27
N PHE A 269 7.68 7.08 -11.51
CA PHE A 269 6.80 6.48 -10.51
C PHE A 269 7.33 5.13 -10.05
N ALA A 270 7.59 4.20 -10.97
CA ALA A 270 8.05 2.85 -10.66
C ALA A 270 9.36 2.84 -9.88
N VAL A 271 10.33 3.69 -10.25
CA VAL A 271 11.59 3.85 -9.51
C VAL A 271 11.34 4.46 -8.14
N SER A 272 10.57 5.55 -8.05
CA SER A 272 10.29 6.25 -6.77
C SER A 272 9.51 5.40 -5.76
N ARG A 273 8.75 4.41 -6.24
CA ARG A 273 7.96 3.49 -5.42
C ARG A 273 8.57 2.09 -5.32
N SER A 274 9.87 1.96 -5.62
CA SER A 274 10.61 0.71 -5.48
C SER A 274 9.97 -0.48 -6.20
N MET A 275 9.31 -0.28 -7.35
CA MET A 275 8.72 -1.37 -8.15
C MET A 275 9.75 -2.34 -8.73
N HIS A 276 11.04 -2.05 -8.57
CA HIS A 276 12.17 -2.93 -8.88
C HIS A 276 12.50 -3.89 -7.74
N ALA A 277 11.82 -3.80 -6.59
CA ALA A 277 12.04 -4.59 -5.38
C ALA A 277 11.55 -6.05 -5.52
N LEU A 278 12.09 -6.79 -6.49
CA LEU A 278 11.82 -8.21 -6.64
C LEU A 278 12.71 -9.01 -5.68
N TYR A 279 12.12 -9.66 -4.69
CA TYR A 279 12.84 -10.41 -3.66
C TYR A 279 12.17 -11.74 -3.32
N TRP A 280 12.89 -12.61 -2.60
CA TRP A 280 12.39 -13.87 -2.07
C TRP A 280 12.89 -14.11 -0.63
N TYR A 281 12.12 -14.85 0.17
CA TYR A 281 12.46 -15.22 1.55
C TYR A 281 13.32 -16.50 1.56
N ARG A 282 14.39 -16.51 2.37
CA ARG A 282 15.16 -17.72 2.69
C ARG A 282 14.93 -18.21 4.13
N GLY A 283 14.38 -17.35 4.97
CA GLY A 283 13.95 -17.61 6.34
C GLY A 283 13.16 -16.40 6.86
N ALA A 284 12.92 -16.33 8.17
CA ALA A 284 12.20 -15.20 8.79
C ALA A 284 12.86 -13.84 8.56
N ASP A 285 14.19 -13.79 8.65
CA ASP A 285 14.98 -12.56 8.55
C ASP A 285 16.09 -12.64 7.46
N GLU A 286 16.04 -13.64 6.56
CA GLU A 286 16.98 -13.78 5.44
C GLU A 286 16.27 -13.62 4.08
N PHE A 287 16.83 -12.78 3.19
CA PHE A 287 16.20 -12.38 1.93
C PHE A 287 17.18 -12.35 0.75
N VAL A 288 16.70 -12.74 -0.44
CA VAL A 288 17.42 -12.61 -1.72
C VAL A 288 16.82 -11.48 -2.55
N PHE A 289 17.65 -10.62 -3.16
CA PHE A 289 17.19 -9.47 -3.93
C PHE A 289 17.65 -9.50 -5.40
N PHE A 290 16.69 -9.60 -6.33
CA PHE A 290 16.91 -9.71 -7.78
C PHE A 290 16.97 -8.35 -8.48
N ARG A 291 17.97 -7.53 -8.12
CA ARG A 291 18.05 -6.11 -8.50
C ARG A 291 17.99 -5.86 -10.02
N ALA A 292 18.74 -6.61 -10.82
CA ALA A 292 18.80 -6.42 -12.27
C ALA A 292 17.49 -6.83 -12.97
N ILE A 293 16.90 -7.96 -12.58
CA ILE A 293 15.63 -8.45 -13.12
C ILE A 293 14.50 -7.47 -12.79
N GLY A 294 14.42 -7.01 -11.54
CA GLY A 294 13.44 -6.00 -11.13
C GLY A 294 13.60 -4.69 -11.91
N THR A 295 14.83 -4.24 -12.16
CA THR A 295 15.11 -3.02 -12.95
C THR A 295 14.68 -3.19 -14.41
N ALA A 296 14.98 -4.32 -15.04
CA ALA A 296 14.53 -4.64 -16.38
C ALA A 296 12.99 -4.69 -16.46
N GLY A 297 12.35 -5.31 -15.47
CA GLY A 297 10.89 -5.34 -15.34
C GLY A 297 10.26 -3.96 -15.32
N VAL A 298 10.85 -3.00 -14.59
CA VAL A 298 10.39 -1.60 -14.57
C VAL A 298 10.45 -0.94 -15.96
N LEU A 299 11.54 -1.14 -16.71
CA LEU A 299 11.68 -0.58 -18.07
C LEU A 299 10.67 -1.17 -19.05
N VAL A 300 10.44 -2.49 -18.98
CA VAL A 300 9.42 -3.17 -19.78
C VAL A 300 8.03 -2.66 -19.43
N MET A 301 7.72 -2.57 -18.14
CA MET A 301 6.42 -2.09 -17.65
C MET A 301 6.14 -0.65 -18.07
N ALA A 302 7.10 0.26 -17.89
CA ALA A 302 6.96 1.66 -18.32
C ALA A 302 6.71 1.78 -19.83
N SER A 303 7.36 0.93 -20.62
CA SER A 303 7.17 0.85 -22.07
C SER A 303 5.78 0.34 -22.43
N LEU A 304 5.31 -0.76 -21.82
CA LEU A 304 3.96 -1.28 -22.05
C LEU A 304 2.87 -0.27 -21.67
N ILE A 305 2.98 0.38 -20.50
CA ILE A 305 2.04 1.43 -20.07
C ILE A 305 2.00 2.57 -21.09
N ALA A 306 3.15 3.03 -21.57
CA ALA A 306 3.21 4.10 -22.55
C ALA A 306 2.58 3.71 -23.91
N LEU A 307 2.76 2.46 -24.33
CA LEU A 307 2.23 1.95 -25.59
C LEU A 307 0.71 1.74 -25.56
N THR A 308 0.08 1.51 -24.40
CA THR A 308 -1.39 1.32 -24.29
C THR A 308 -2.21 2.51 -24.77
N VAL A 309 -1.56 3.68 -24.89
CA VAL A 309 -2.17 4.98 -25.18
C VAL A 309 -1.72 5.49 -26.55
N LEU A 310 -1.04 4.65 -27.36
CA LEU A 310 -0.93 4.88 -28.80
C LEU A 310 -2.33 4.89 -29.41
N SER A 311 -2.53 5.72 -30.44
CA SER A 311 -3.81 5.73 -31.15
C SER A 311 -4.13 4.31 -31.59
N TRP A 312 -5.36 3.88 -31.34
CA TRP A 312 -5.79 2.53 -31.73
C TRP A 312 -5.94 2.37 -33.25
N GLU A 313 -5.51 3.38 -34.01
CA GLU A 313 -5.47 3.43 -35.47
C GLU A 313 -4.06 3.16 -36.02
N GLU A 314 -3.01 3.28 -35.21
CA GLU A 314 -1.64 2.99 -35.65
C GLU A 314 -1.35 1.48 -35.67
N PRO A 315 -1.09 0.87 -36.85
CA PRO A 315 -0.89 -0.58 -36.95
C PRO A 315 0.40 -1.01 -36.23
N PHE A 316 0.35 -2.15 -35.54
CA PHE A 316 1.49 -2.71 -34.80
C PHE A 316 2.68 -3.04 -35.69
N ARG A 317 2.39 -3.47 -36.92
CA ARG A 317 3.34 -3.71 -38.00
C ARG A 317 2.64 -3.40 -39.33
N GLU A 318 3.40 -2.98 -40.34
CA GLU A 318 2.86 -2.85 -41.71
C GLU A 318 2.11 -4.12 -42.13
N GLY A 319 0.85 -3.95 -42.54
CA GLY A 319 -0.04 -5.05 -42.94
C GLY A 319 -0.78 -5.77 -41.80
N SER A 320 -0.67 -5.31 -40.55
CA SER A 320 -1.45 -5.84 -39.43
C SER A 320 -2.78 -5.12 -39.25
N ASP A 321 -3.85 -5.88 -39.04
CA ASP A 321 -5.17 -5.36 -38.64
C ASP A 321 -5.22 -4.92 -37.16
N MET A 322 -4.18 -5.25 -36.36
CA MET A 322 -4.10 -4.91 -34.95
C MET A 322 -3.25 -3.66 -34.74
N SER A 323 -3.75 -2.74 -33.92
CA SER A 323 -2.97 -1.57 -33.50
C SER A 323 -1.99 -1.90 -32.38
N ALA A 324 -0.88 -1.16 -32.31
CA ALA A 324 0.11 -1.31 -31.24
C ALA A 324 -0.51 -1.09 -29.85
N GLY A 325 -1.47 -0.15 -29.74
CA GLY A 325 -2.20 0.12 -28.50
C GLY A 325 -3.04 -1.06 -28.03
N HIS A 326 -3.75 -1.75 -28.94
CA HIS A 326 -4.52 -2.95 -28.61
C HIS A 326 -3.62 -4.10 -28.13
N VAL A 327 -2.48 -4.31 -28.79
CA VAL A 327 -1.52 -5.35 -28.38
C VAL A 327 -0.97 -5.05 -26.99
N ALA A 328 -0.54 -3.81 -26.73
CA ALA A 328 -0.01 -3.43 -25.43
C ALA A 328 -1.06 -3.53 -24.31
N LEU A 329 -2.29 -3.09 -24.56
CA LEU A 329 -3.39 -3.24 -23.61
C LEU A 329 -3.71 -4.71 -23.36
N GLY A 330 -3.77 -5.53 -24.41
CA GLY A 330 -3.98 -6.97 -24.30
C GLY A 330 -2.91 -7.66 -23.46
N LEU A 331 -1.63 -7.29 -23.63
CA LEU A 331 -0.53 -7.79 -22.82
C LEU A 331 -0.65 -7.36 -21.35
N LEU A 332 -1.00 -6.11 -21.06
CA LEU A 332 -1.23 -5.67 -19.68
C LEU A 332 -2.40 -6.39 -19.02
N VAL A 333 -3.51 -6.56 -19.74
CA VAL A 333 -4.67 -7.33 -19.26
C VAL A 333 -4.29 -8.79 -19.05
N ALA A 334 -3.48 -9.39 -19.92
CA ALA A 334 -2.99 -10.75 -19.74
C ALA A 334 -2.13 -10.89 -18.46
N VAL A 335 -1.23 -9.94 -18.20
CA VAL A 335 -0.44 -9.91 -16.94
C VAL A 335 -1.37 -9.76 -15.73
N LEU A 336 -2.35 -8.87 -15.81
CA LEU A 336 -3.34 -8.67 -14.74
C LEU A 336 -4.15 -9.95 -14.47
N CYS A 337 -4.62 -10.63 -15.52
CA CYS A 337 -5.32 -11.91 -15.41
C CYS A 337 -4.43 -13.02 -14.84
N ALA A 338 -3.16 -13.08 -15.24
CA ALA A 338 -2.20 -14.05 -14.72
C ALA A 338 -1.96 -13.85 -13.21
N LEU A 339 -1.74 -12.60 -12.77
CA LEU A 339 -1.63 -12.25 -11.35
C LEU A 339 -2.92 -12.61 -10.60
N SER A 340 -4.07 -12.31 -11.18
CA SER A 340 -5.38 -12.61 -10.59
C SER A 340 -5.63 -14.10 -10.44
N LEU A 341 -5.24 -14.91 -11.43
CA LEU A 341 -5.39 -16.36 -11.39
C LEU A 341 -4.53 -16.99 -10.29
N VAL A 342 -3.27 -16.53 -10.16
CA VAL A 342 -2.39 -16.95 -9.06
C VAL A 342 -2.98 -16.53 -7.72
N GLY A 343 -3.48 -15.30 -7.60
CA GLY A 343 -4.07 -14.82 -6.35
C GLY A 343 -5.34 -15.56 -5.96
N VAL A 344 -6.23 -15.86 -6.90
CA VAL A 344 -7.40 -16.71 -6.66
C VAL A 344 -6.99 -18.11 -6.20
N GLY A 345 -6.01 -18.73 -6.87
CA GLY A 345 -5.51 -20.05 -6.48
C GLY A 345 -4.98 -20.06 -5.05
N TYR A 346 -4.22 -19.03 -4.69
CA TYR A 346 -3.64 -18.87 -3.36
C TYR A 346 -4.71 -18.59 -2.28
N ASN A 347 -5.68 -17.73 -2.57
CA ASN A 347 -6.75 -17.36 -1.63
C ASN A 347 -7.82 -18.46 -1.47
N LEU A 348 -7.84 -19.48 -2.34
CA LEU A 348 -8.72 -20.65 -2.21
C LEU A 348 -8.17 -21.71 -1.25
N VAL A 349 -6.86 -21.71 -0.98
CA VAL A 349 -6.26 -22.70 -0.08
C VAL A 349 -6.84 -22.53 1.33
N SER A 350 -7.27 -23.65 1.89
CA SER A 350 -7.76 -23.73 3.27
C SER A 350 -6.64 -24.19 4.19
N PHE A 351 -6.51 -23.54 5.33
CA PHE A 351 -5.58 -23.89 6.39
C PHE A 351 -6.35 -24.61 7.49
N THR A 352 -5.85 -25.77 7.91
CA THR A 352 -6.28 -26.43 9.14
C THR A 352 -5.09 -26.33 10.09
N PRO A 353 -5.19 -25.59 11.20
CA PRO A 353 -4.09 -25.53 12.16
C PRO A 353 -3.70 -26.95 12.56
N ASP A 354 -2.44 -27.32 12.35
CA ASP A 354 -1.95 -28.59 12.84
C ASP A 354 -2.07 -28.58 14.37
N GLN A 355 -2.55 -29.68 14.94
CA GLN A 355 -2.76 -29.84 16.40
C GLN A 355 -1.44 -29.91 17.18
N GLY A 356 -0.33 -29.42 16.62
CA GLY A 356 0.99 -29.34 17.26
C GLY A 356 1.13 -28.15 18.22
N ALA A 357 0.06 -27.39 18.47
CA ALA A 357 0.03 -26.24 19.37
C ALA A 357 -0.51 -26.61 20.76
N ASP A 358 -0.12 -27.76 21.32
CA ASP A 358 -0.56 -28.20 22.66
C ASP A 358 -0.18 -27.22 23.80
N ASP A 359 0.70 -26.24 23.54
CA ASP A 359 1.25 -25.29 24.53
C ASP A 359 0.94 -23.80 24.22
N GLY A 360 -0.05 -23.52 23.35
CA GLY A 360 -0.44 -22.16 22.94
C GLY A 360 -1.51 -21.50 23.82
N ILE A 361 -1.55 -20.16 23.85
CA ILE A 361 -2.64 -19.40 24.48
C ILE A 361 -3.82 -19.31 23.50
N GLU A 362 -4.97 -19.88 23.88
CA GLU A 362 -6.20 -19.75 23.13
C GLU A 362 -6.96 -18.47 23.51
N VAL A 363 -7.34 -17.69 22.49
CA VAL A 363 -8.19 -16.51 22.62
C VAL A 363 -9.31 -16.62 21.60
N ARG A 364 -10.43 -17.21 22.02
CA ARG A 364 -11.57 -17.55 21.16
C ARG A 364 -11.14 -18.45 19.99
N ASP A 365 -11.16 -17.93 18.77
CA ASP A 365 -10.79 -18.66 17.55
C ASP A 365 -9.30 -18.57 17.20
N TYR A 366 -8.53 -17.79 17.97
CA TYR A 366 -7.09 -17.62 17.79
C TYR A 366 -6.28 -18.49 18.73
N THR A 367 -5.16 -19.01 18.23
CA THR A 367 -4.11 -19.61 19.04
C THR A 367 -2.83 -18.79 18.87
N VAL A 368 -2.25 -18.34 19.98
CA VAL A 368 -0.97 -17.63 20.02
C VAL A 368 0.08 -18.57 20.61
N THR A 369 1.09 -18.93 19.84
CA THR A 369 2.13 -19.88 20.26
C THR A 369 3.51 -19.38 19.86
N TYR A 370 4.56 -19.85 20.55
CA TYR A 370 5.94 -19.66 20.12
C TYR A 370 6.45 -20.98 19.54
N ALA A 371 6.96 -20.93 18.31
CA ALA A 371 7.56 -22.08 17.66
C ALA A 371 8.84 -21.68 16.91
N GLU A 372 9.75 -22.64 16.75
CA GLU A 372 11.00 -22.47 16.00
C GLU A 372 11.07 -23.47 14.85
N ASP A 373 11.66 -23.03 13.74
CA ASP A 373 11.92 -23.82 12.54
C ASP A 373 10.67 -24.49 11.96
N VAL A 374 9.51 -23.85 12.12
CA VAL A 374 8.24 -24.33 11.57
C VAL A 374 8.03 -23.80 10.17
N GLU A 375 7.48 -24.64 9.30
CA GLU A 375 7.17 -24.26 7.93
C GLU A 375 6.09 -23.17 7.89
N ASN A 376 6.29 -22.15 7.06
CA ASN A 376 5.27 -21.16 6.79
C ASN A 376 4.19 -21.78 5.91
N GLU A 377 3.14 -22.27 6.56
CA GLU A 377 2.03 -22.98 5.93
C GLU A 377 1.29 -22.16 4.87
N TYR A 378 1.36 -20.83 4.99
CA TYR A 378 0.76 -19.95 4.01
C TYR A 378 1.60 -19.87 2.72
N ILE A 379 2.94 -19.91 2.83
CA ILE A 379 3.83 -19.91 1.65
C ILE A 379 3.90 -21.30 1.03
N SER A 380 3.92 -22.37 1.83
CA SER A 380 4.02 -23.76 1.37
C SER A 380 2.73 -24.35 0.83
N ALA A 381 1.58 -23.73 1.11
CA ALA A 381 0.26 -24.09 0.60
C ALA A 381 0.14 -24.13 -0.94
N PHE A 382 1.09 -23.57 -1.69
CA PHE A 382 1.01 -23.48 -3.15
C PHE A 382 2.26 -24.02 -3.86
N ASP A 383 2.12 -25.20 -4.46
CA ASP A 383 3.11 -25.76 -5.38
C ASP A 383 3.04 -25.07 -6.76
N VAL A 384 4.11 -24.41 -7.17
CA VAL A 384 4.20 -23.82 -8.51
C VAL A 384 4.61 -24.91 -9.50
N PRO A 385 3.76 -25.30 -10.49
CA PRO A 385 4.03 -26.45 -11.36
C PRO A 385 5.34 -26.37 -12.18
N VAL A 386 5.89 -25.17 -12.33
CA VAL A 386 7.11 -24.87 -13.08
C VAL A 386 8.37 -24.97 -12.21
N VAL A 387 8.24 -24.84 -10.89
CA VAL A 387 9.33 -24.95 -9.91
C VAL A 387 9.13 -26.27 -9.17
N ARG A 388 9.96 -27.27 -9.48
CA ARG A 388 9.81 -28.65 -8.95
C ARG A 388 10.17 -28.81 -7.46
N GLU A 389 10.52 -27.73 -6.76
CA GLU A 389 10.82 -27.72 -5.33
C GLU A 389 9.73 -26.93 -4.62
N SER A 390 9.23 -27.45 -3.50
CA SER A 390 8.35 -26.70 -2.60
C SER A 390 9.11 -25.45 -2.16
N LEU A 391 8.49 -24.29 -2.35
CA LEU A 391 9.05 -23.01 -1.93
C LEU A 391 8.88 -22.83 -0.40
N SER A 392 9.13 -23.89 0.37
CA SER A 392 8.94 -23.90 1.80
C SER A 392 9.95 -22.98 2.47
N VAL A 393 9.47 -22.18 3.41
CA VAL A 393 10.27 -21.26 4.20
C VAL A 393 9.97 -21.53 5.65
N THR A 394 10.98 -21.85 6.44
CA THR A 394 10.83 -22.01 7.89
C THR A 394 10.91 -20.66 8.59
N MET A 395 10.13 -20.52 9.64
CA MET A 395 9.97 -19.30 10.43
C MET A 395 10.09 -19.65 11.92
N SER A 396 10.67 -18.73 12.69
CA SER A 396 10.84 -18.89 14.15
C SER A 396 10.34 -17.63 14.85
N GLY A 397 9.51 -17.79 15.89
CA GLY A 397 8.98 -16.68 16.66
C GLY A 397 7.57 -16.93 17.19
N VAL A 398 6.87 -15.83 17.50
CA VAL A 398 5.47 -15.83 17.94
C VAL A 398 4.55 -15.92 16.72
N ILE A 399 3.72 -16.95 16.71
CA ILE A 399 2.82 -17.31 15.62
C ILE A 399 1.39 -17.18 16.11
N VAL A 400 0.54 -16.60 15.27
CA VAL A 400 -0.89 -16.47 15.48
C VAL A 400 -1.61 -17.26 14.40
N THR A 401 -2.42 -18.23 14.82
CA THR A 401 -3.23 -19.04 13.92
C THR A 401 -4.72 -18.90 14.21
N SER A 402 -5.56 -19.09 13.21
CA SER A 402 -7.01 -19.26 13.37
C SER A 402 -7.55 -20.09 12.20
N GLY A 403 -8.17 -21.23 12.51
CA GLY A 403 -8.80 -22.09 11.52
C GLY A 403 -10.03 -21.44 10.87
N GLU A 404 -10.85 -20.75 11.67
CA GLU A 404 -12.05 -20.06 11.17
C GLU A 404 -11.72 -18.95 10.17
N ARG A 405 -10.56 -18.31 10.33
CA ARG A 405 -10.11 -17.19 9.48
C ARG A 405 -9.11 -17.62 8.42
N ASN A 406 -8.74 -18.91 8.36
CA ASN A 406 -7.64 -19.43 7.54
C ASN A 406 -6.33 -18.62 7.73
N ALA A 407 -6.07 -18.18 8.96
CA ALA A 407 -4.98 -17.28 9.26
C ALA A 407 -3.77 -18.04 9.82
N TRP A 408 -2.60 -17.76 9.27
CA TRP A 408 -1.31 -18.15 9.83
C TRP A 408 -0.37 -16.95 9.70
N ALA A 409 0.09 -16.40 10.83
CA ALA A 409 0.91 -15.20 10.84
C ALA A 409 2.09 -15.34 11.80
N LEU A 410 3.31 -15.14 11.29
CA LEU A 410 4.44 -14.75 12.14
C LEU A 410 4.21 -13.30 12.59
N ASP A 411 3.83 -13.11 13.84
CA ASP A 411 3.57 -11.78 14.42
C ASP A 411 4.88 -11.11 14.85
N THR A 412 5.71 -11.84 15.59
CA THR A 412 6.99 -11.36 16.11
C THR A 412 8.08 -12.41 15.83
N SER A 413 9.13 -12.07 15.09
CA SER A 413 10.25 -13.00 14.85
C SER A 413 11.06 -13.28 16.12
N LYS A 414 11.74 -14.42 16.16
CA LYS A 414 12.65 -14.81 17.25
C LYS A 414 13.70 -13.74 17.53
N GLU A 415 14.29 -13.16 16.50
CA GLU A 415 15.29 -12.11 16.56
C GLU A 415 14.73 -10.84 17.20
N ARG A 416 13.50 -10.46 16.82
CA ARG A 416 12.79 -9.31 17.41
C ARG A 416 12.46 -9.57 18.87
N LEU A 417 11.93 -10.74 19.19
CA LEU A 417 11.60 -11.14 20.55
C LEU A 417 12.87 -11.19 21.43
N ALA A 418 13.99 -11.65 20.88
CA ALA A 418 15.28 -11.68 21.55
C ALA A 418 15.84 -10.28 21.83
N GLN A 419 15.67 -9.35 20.89
CA GLN A 419 16.15 -7.98 21.03
C GLN A 419 15.36 -7.17 22.05
N TYR A 420 14.02 -7.31 22.06
CA TYR A 420 13.15 -6.45 22.88
C TYR A 420 12.61 -7.12 24.15
N GLY A 421 12.86 -8.42 24.34
CA GLY A 421 12.50 -9.17 25.56
C GLY A 421 11.03 -9.52 25.70
N GLY A 422 10.14 -9.03 24.83
CA GLY A 422 8.73 -9.34 24.83
C GLY A 422 7.98 -8.70 23.65
N SER A 423 6.71 -9.04 23.48
CA SER A 423 5.83 -8.46 22.47
C SER A 423 4.37 -8.42 22.92
N LEU A 424 3.58 -7.53 22.31
CA LEU A 424 2.14 -7.47 22.47
C LEU A 424 1.50 -8.00 21.19
N VAL A 425 0.74 -9.08 21.31
CA VAL A 425 0.01 -9.69 20.20
C VAL A 425 -1.45 -9.29 20.32
N VAL A 426 -1.93 -8.51 19.35
CA VAL A 426 -3.31 -8.03 19.31
C VAL A 426 -4.13 -8.92 18.38
N VAL A 427 -5.18 -9.54 18.92
CA VAL A 427 -6.13 -10.40 18.18
C VAL A 427 -7.55 -9.87 18.32
N GLY A 428 -8.41 -10.21 17.36
CA GLY A 428 -9.79 -9.76 17.36
C GLY A 428 -10.38 -9.59 15.97
N ASP A 429 -11.54 -8.94 15.93
CA ASP A 429 -12.25 -8.59 14.70
C ASP A 429 -12.95 -7.23 14.82
N ALA A 430 -13.91 -6.95 13.94
CA ALA A 430 -14.62 -5.67 13.95
C ALA A 430 -15.51 -5.46 15.19
N THR A 431 -15.71 -6.48 16.03
CA THR A 431 -16.66 -6.46 17.16
C THR A 431 -16.00 -6.68 18.52
N TRP A 432 -14.78 -7.22 18.57
CA TRP A 432 -14.06 -7.47 19.81
C TRP A 432 -12.54 -7.43 19.60
N ARG A 433 -11.82 -7.29 20.71
CA ARG A 433 -10.36 -7.18 20.76
C ARG A 433 -9.85 -7.77 22.06
N ASP A 434 -8.75 -8.51 21.99
CA ASP A 434 -7.94 -8.90 23.15
C ASP A 434 -6.45 -8.69 22.84
N THR A 435 -5.63 -8.68 23.89
CA THR A 435 -4.18 -8.50 23.77
C THR A 435 -3.46 -9.52 24.63
N VAL A 436 -2.62 -10.32 23.99
CA VAL A 436 -1.76 -11.31 24.64
C VAL A 436 -0.38 -10.70 24.80
N TYR A 437 0.12 -10.68 26.04
CA TYR A 437 1.47 -10.23 26.33
C TYR A 437 2.43 -11.43 26.35
N ILE A 438 3.41 -11.40 25.46
CA ILE A 438 4.48 -12.39 25.39
C ILE A 438 5.70 -11.79 26.07
N ASN A 439 6.26 -12.50 27.04
CA ASN A 439 7.49 -12.12 27.72
C ASN A 439 8.51 -13.23 27.49
N ARG A 440 9.69 -12.89 26.98
CA ARG A 440 10.77 -13.85 26.73
C ARG A 440 11.56 -14.06 28.02
N THR A 441 11.44 -15.24 28.64
CA THR A 441 12.23 -15.55 29.83
C THR A 441 13.40 -16.48 29.51
N GLU A 442 14.57 -15.90 29.19
CA GLU A 442 15.81 -16.69 29.08
C GLU A 442 16.47 -16.89 30.46
N TRP A 443 16.50 -18.12 30.97
CA TRP A 443 17.36 -18.52 32.08
C TRP A 443 18.38 -19.55 31.58
N ALA A 444 19.65 -19.17 31.49
CA ALA A 444 20.74 -20.10 31.17
C ALA A 444 21.56 -20.41 32.43
N VAL A 445 21.75 -21.69 32.76
CA VAL A 445 22.69 -22.11 33.79
C VAL A 445 24.10 -21.87 33.25
N ALA A 446 24.89 -21.05 33.95
CA ALA A 446 26.30 -20.80 33.62
C ALA A 446 27.16 -22.02 33.97
N THR A 447 27.02 -23.11 33.21
CA THR A 447 27.89 -24.29 33.31
C THR A 447 28.38 -24.67 31.93
N ALA A 448 29.70 -24.85 31.81
CA ALA A 448 30.33 -25.34 30.59
C ALA A 448 29.76 -26.73 30.24
N GLY A 449 28.92 -26.79 29.20
CA GLY A 449 28.38 -28.03 28.65
C GLY A 449 26.88 -28.31 28.85
N ALA A 450 26.05 -27.36 29.29
CA ALA A 450 24.60 -27.56 29.36
C ALA A 450 23.90 -27.18 28.05
N GLU A 451 23.04 -28.06 27.53
CA GLU A 451 22.05 -27.74 26.50
C GLU A 451 21.18 -26.56 26.97
N LYS A 452 20.92 -25.61 26.07
CA LYS A 452 20.06 -24.45 26.35
C LYS A 452 18.66 -24.96 26.66
N ASN A 453 18.27 -24.98 27.94
CA ASN A 453 16.88 -25.12 28.30
C ASN A 453 16.10 -23.93 27.72
N THR A 454 15.10 -24.24 26.91
CA THR A 454 14.06 -23.33 26.45
C THR A 454 13.15 -22.99 27.63
N THR A 455 12.92 -21.69 27.85
CA THR A 455 11.82 -21.17 28.66
C THR A 455 11.16 -20.04 27.88
N TYR A 456 9.82 -20.07 27.84
CA TYR A 456 8.96 -19.10 27.13
C TYR A 456 9.09 -17.71 27.74
#